data_AF-A0A6N9R782-F1
#
_entry.id   AF-A0A6N9R782-F1
#
_cell.length_a   1.000
_cell.length_b   1.000
_cell.length_c   1.000
_cell.angle_alpha   90.00
_cell.angle_beta   90.00
_cell.angle_gamma   90.00
#
_symmetry.space_group_name_H-M   'P 1'
#
loop_
_entity.id
_entity.type
_entity.pdbx_description
1 polymer ?
#
loop_
_entity_poly.entity_id
_entity_poly.type
_entity_poly.pdbx_seq_one_letter_code
_entity_poly.pdbx_strand_id
1 'polypeptide(L)' 'WLVPGHCDPTVNLYDWIVGVRGDRVECVWPVTARGALG' A
#
# COMPACT_ATOMS: atom_id res chain seq x y z
N TRP A 1 10.13 7.62 7.17
CA TRP A 1 9.47 7.36 5.87
C TRP A 1 10.53 7.02 4.85
N LEU A 2 10.29 5.98 4.03
CA LEU A 2 11.13 5.63 2.89
C LEU A 2 10.28 5.74 1.63
N VAL A 3 10.84 6.29 0.56
CA VAL A 3 10.16 6.36 -0.74
C VAL A 3 10.55 5.10 -1.53
N PRO A 4 9.58 4.36 -2.09
CA PRO A 4 9.90 3.18 -2.88
C PRO A 4 10.58 3.56 -4.20
N GLY A 5 11.44 2.68 -4.72
CA GLY A 5 12.05 2.87 -6.04
C GLY A 5 11.06 2.75 -7.20
N HIS A 6 10.04 1.90 -7.07
CA HIS A 6 8.91 1.75 -7.99
C HIS A 6 7.67 1.37 -7.17
N CYS A 7 6.54 2.03 -7.40
CA CYS A 7 5.34 1.86 -6.57
C CYS A 7 4.69 0.48 -6.74
N ASP A 8 4.47 0.03 -7.97
CA ASP A 8 3.75 -1.20 -8.32
C ASP A 8 4.33 -2.48 -7.70
N PRO A 9 5.63 -2.80 -7.85
CA PRO A 9 6.17 -4.01 -7.24
C PRO A 9 6.24 -3.89 -5.72
N THR A 10 6.32 -2.66 -5.18
CA THR A 10 6.34 -2.46 -3.72
C THR A 10 4.96 -2.70 -3.12
N VAL A 11 3.90 -2.11 -3.69
CA VAL A 11 2.52 -2.29 -3.19
C VAL A 11 2.10 -3.76 -3.26
N ASN A 12 2.55 -4.50 -4.27
CA ASN A 12 2.25 -5.93 -4.42
C ASN A 12 2.86 -6.83 -3.31
N LEU A 13 3.79 -6.31 -2.50
CA LEU A 13 4.37 -7.04 -1.36
C LEU A 13 3.50 -7.00 -0.11
N TYR A 14 2.50 -6.12 -0.04
CA TYR A 14 1.73 -5.85 1.17
C TYR A 14 0.24 -6.15 0.95
N ASP A 15 -0.44 -6.60 2.00
CA ASP A 15 -1.89 -6.85 1.97
C ASP A 15 -2.73 -5.58 2.15
N TRP A 16 -2.15 -4.52 2.71
CA TRP A 16 -2.87 -3.32 3.12
C TRP A 16 -2.15 -2.02 2.76
N ILE A 17 -2.93 -0.99 2.43
CA ILE A 17 -2.49 0.40 2.32
C ILE A 17 -3.03 1.18 3.51
N VAL A 18 -2.14 1.83 4.26
CA VAL A 18 -2.51 2.67 5.42
C VAL A 18 -2.59 4.12 4.99
N GLY A 19 -3.80 4.69 4.98
CA GLY A 19 -4.04 6.11 4.70
C GLY A 19 -3.95 6.95 5.98
N VAL A 20 -3.11 7.99 5.94
CA VAL A 20 -2.85 8.88 7.09
C VAL A 20 -3.31 10.31 6.77
N ARG A 21 -3.98 10.96 7.72
CA ARG A 21 -4.34 12.39 7.67
C ARG A 21 -3.95 13.07 8.98
N GLY A 22 -3.07 14.06 8.88
CA GLY A 22 -2.44 14.66 10.06
C GLY A 22 -1.53 13.63 10.75
N ASP A 23 -1.76 13.40 12.03
CA ASP A 23 -1.03 12.47 12.89
C ASP A 23 -1.79 11.15 13.15
N ARG A 24 -2.87 10.87 12.39
CA ARG A 24 -3.74 9.71 12.60
C ARG A 24 -3.95 8.88 11.34
N VAL A 25 -4.14 7.59 11.54
CA VAL A 25 -4.66 6.67 10.51
C VAL A 25 -6.14 7.00 10.28
N GLU A 26 -6.50 7.31 9.04
CA GLU A 26 -7.87 7.61 8.63
C GLU A 26 -8.55 6.38 8.03
N CYS A 27 -7.82 5.61 7.23
CA CYS A 27 -8.34 4.42 6.57
C CYS A 27 -7.26 3.35 6.40
N VAL A 28 -7.70 2.11 6.24
CA VAL A 28 -6.87 0.98 5.84
C VAL A 28 -7.59 0.28 4.69
N TRP A 29 -6.97 0.27 3.51
CA TRP A 29 -7.55 -0.34 2.31
C TRP A 29 -6.86 -1.67 2.00
N PRO A 30 -7.61 -2.72 1.64
CA PRO A 30 -7.01 -3.95 1.16
C PRO A 30 -6.39 -3.75 -0.23
N VAL A 31 -5.23 -4.36 -0.46
CA VAL A 31 -4.66 -4.51 -1.81
C VAL A 31 -5.37 -5.70 -2.47
N THR A 32 -6.57 -5.44 -3.02
CA THR A 32 -7.50 -6.49 -3.48
C THR A 32 -6.96 -7.38 -4.60
N ALA A 33 -6.04 -6.88 -5.41
CA ALA A 33 -5.42 -7.60 -6.53
C ALA A 33 -3.97 -8.03 -6.24
N ARG A 34 -3.56 -8.11 -4.96
CA ARG A 34 -2.21 -8.57 -4.60
C ARG A 34 -1.95 -9.95 -5.22
N GLY A 35 -0.82 -10.08 -5.92
CA GLY A 35 -0.39 -11.31 -6.56
C GLY A 35 -1.10 -11.62 -7.89
N ALA A 36 -1.93 -10.71 -8.41
CA ALA A 36 -2.51 -10.83 -9.75
C ALA A 36 -1.44 -10.52 -10.83
N LEU A 37 -0.59 -11.50 -11.11
CA LEU A 37 0.45 -11.48 -12.13
C LEU A 37 -0.10 -12.19 -13.37
N GLY A 38 -0.92 -11.49 -14.15
CA GLY A 38 -1.38 -11.95 -15.46
C GLY A 38 -0.26 -12.01 -16.49
#